data_AF-X1V282-F1
#
_entry.id   AF-X1V282-F1
#
_cell.length_a   1.000
_cell.length_b   1.000
_cell.length_c   1.000
_cell.angle_alpha   90.00
_cell.angle_beta   90.00
_cell.angle_gamma   90.00
#
_symmetry.space_group_name_H-M   'P 1'
#
loop_
_entity.id
_entity.type
_entity.pdbx_description
1 polymer ?
#
loop_
_entity_poly.entity_id
_entity_poly.type
_entity_poly.pdbx_seq_one_letter_code
_entity_poly.pdbx_strand_id
1 'polypeptide(L)'
;MEWWETQYFTLALGTATIPKVDLVVGPGNVYVNAAKTYLSSLGKVGIDCPAGPSEILVLADNSANPAYVANDLLSQAEHDEESCSILVTTSEKLAEEVCELLTKEIKRFSRRKIMEKSLEKYGAILMLENLDEAVNFVNDFAPEHLEIMTRGPKGVLK
;
A
#
# COMPACT_ATOMS: atom_id res chain seq x y z
N MET A 1 -15.90 -22.83 4.31
CA MET A 1 -15.72 -22.06 5.55
C MET A 1 -14.60 -22.74 6.31
N GLU A 2 -13.39 -22.21 6.22
CA GLU A 2 -12.20 -22.82 6.84
C GLU A 2 -12.08 -22.39 8.31
N TRP A 3 -11.44 -23.21 9.14
CA TRP A 3 -11.38 -23.03 10.61
C TRP A 3 -10.77 -21.70 11.08
N TRP A 4 -10.04 -20.98 10.23
CA TRP A 4 -9.46 -19.68 10.58
C TRP A 4 -10.46 -18.51 10.46
N GLU A 5 -11.58 -18.67 9.75
CA GLU A 5 -12.60 -17.62 9.57
C GLU A 5 -13.40 -17.34 10.86
N THR A 6 -13.49 -18.31 11.78
CA THR A 6 -14.27 -18.20 13.03
C THR A 6 -13.46 -17.72 14.24
N GLN A 7 -12.16 -17.52 14.08
CA GLN A 7 -11.27 -17.10 15.19
C GLN A 7 -11.65 -15.72 15.75
N TYR A 8 -12.11 -14.80 14.90
CA TYR A 8 -12.50 -13.45 15.32
C TYR A 8 -13.77 -13.43 16.17
N PHE A 9 -14.77 -14.24 15.80
CA PHE A 9 -15.96 -14.42 16.64
C PHE A 9 -15.60 -15.06 17.98
N THR A 10 -14.66 -16.01 17.95
CA THR A 10 -14.17 -16.67 19.18
C THR A 10 -13.49 -15.67 20.11
N LEU A 11 -12.63 -14.80 19.60
CA LEU A 11 -11.97 -13.75 20.38
C LEU A 11 -12.96 -12.68 20.87
N ALA A 12 -13.90 -12.25 20.02
CA ALA A 12 -14.85 -11.19 20.34
C ALA A 12 -15.96 -11.60 21.31
N LEU A 13 -16.37 -12.88 21.30
CA LEU A 13 -17.48 -13.39 22.12
C LEU A 13 -17.01 -14.29 23.27
N GLY A 14 -15.81 -14.86 23.17
CA GLY A 14 -15.32 -15.88 24.08
C GLY A 14 -15.96 -17.26 23.84
N THR A 15 -15.26 -18.30 24.28
CA THR A 15 -15.72 -19.69 24.33
C THR A 15 -15.31 -20.31 25.67
N ALA A 16 -15.60 -21.60 25.87
CA ALA A 16 -15.17 -22.32 27.08
C ALA A 16 -13.64 -22.37 27.25
N THR A 17 -12.87 -22.28 26.16
CA THR A 17 -11.41 -22.40 26.16
C THR A 17 -10.68 -21.10 25.84
N ILE A 18 -11.30 -20.20 25.09
CA ILE A 18 -10.69 -18.93 24.68
C ILE A 18 -11.49 -17.78 25.33
N PRO A 19 -10.89 -17.01 26.24
CA PRO A 19 -11.59 -15.90 26.87
C PRO A 19 -11.90 -14.80 25.85
N LYS A 20 -12.97 -14.06 26.10
CA LYS A 20 -13.28 -12.84 25.35
C LYS A 20 -12.14 -11.82 25.54
N VAL A 21 -11.80 -11.10 24.48
CA VAL A 21 -10.88 -9.96 24.49
C VAL A 21 -11.59 -8.63 24.26
N ASP A 22 -10.95 -7.54 24.64
CA ASP A 22 -11.47 -6.17 24.45
C ASP A 22 -11.05 -5.55 23.10
N LEU A 23 -9.93 -6.00 22.52
CA LEU A 23 -9.38 -5.49 21.26
C LEU A 23 -8.83 -6.64 20.42
N VAL A 24 -9.14 -6.64 19.13
CA VAL A 24 -8.54 -7.55 18.14
C VAL A 24 -7.77 -6.76 17.10
N VAL A 25 -6.51 -7.13 16.88
CA VAL A 25 -5.58 -6.45 15.97
C VAL A 25 -5.05 -7.41 14.90
N GLY A 26 -4.54 -6.83 13.81
CA GLY A 26 -3.88 -7.55 12.75
C GLY A 26 -4.71 -7.59 11.46
N PRO A 27 -4.06 -7.54 10.29
CA PRO A 27 -4.73 -7.65 9.01
C PRO A 27 -5.16 -9.11 8.75
N GLY A 28 -6.06 -9.27 7.80
CA GLY A 28 -6.48 -10.56 7.29
C GLY A 28 -7.22 -10.38 5.98
N ASN A 29 -7.64 -11.49 5.38
CA ASN A 29 -8.40 -11.44 4.14
C ASN A 29 -9.80 -10.83 4.32
N VAL A 30 -10.57 -10.78 3.23
CA VAL A 30 -11.89 -10.17 3.17
C VAL A 30 -12.86 -10.66 4.27
N TYR A 31 -12.82 -11.94 4.63
CA TYR A 31 -13.70 -12.49 5.67
C TYR A 31 -13.31 -11.99 7.06
N VAL A 32 -12.02 -11.91 7.33
CA VAL A 32 -11.49 -11.33 8.57
C VAL A 32 -11.88 -9.85 8.68
N ASN A 33 -11.68 -9.08 7.62
CA ASN A 33 -12.00 -7.66 7.61
C ASN A 33 -13.51 -7.42 7.81
N ALA A 34 -14.35 -8.23 7.15
CA ALA A 34 -15.80 -8.19 7.31
C ALA A 34 -16.24 -8.54 8.73
N ALA A 35 -15.67 -9.60 9.33
CA ALA A 35 -15.98 -10.01 10.70
C ALA A 35 -15.56 -8.95 11.73
N LYS A 36 -14.34 -8.40 11.62
CA LYS A 36 -13.83 -7.31 12.46
C LYS A 36 -14.76 -6.10 12.40
N THR A 37 -15.09 -5.65 11.19
CA THR A 37 -15.96 -4.48 10.96
C THR A 37 -17.35 -4.71 11.53
N TYR A 38 -17.97 -5.87 11.25
CA TYR A 38 -19.30 -6.21 11.76
C TYR A 38 -19.34 -6.25 13.29
N LEU A 39 -18.44 -6.99 13.93
CA LEU A 39 -18.41 -7.12 15.39
C LEU A 39 -18.11 -5.80 16.10
N SER A 40 -17.23 -4.97 15.52
CA SER A 40 -16.94 -3.62 16.01
C SER A 40 -18.18 -2.70 15.91
N SER A 41 -18.91 -2.73 14.79
CA SER A 41 -20.14 -1.95 14.61
C SER A 41 -21.24 -2.30 15.61
N LEU A 42 -21.24 -3.54 16.13
CA LEU A 42 -22.15 -4.00 17.17
C LEU A 42 -21.65 -3.70 18.59
N GLY A 43 -20.50 -3.04 18.74
CA GLY A 43 -19.86 -2.74 20.02
C GLY A 43 -19.41 -3.98 20.79
N LYS A 44 -19.15 -5.10 20.09
CA LYS A 44 -18.78 -6.36 20.76
C LYS A 44 -17.31 -6.41 21.17
N VAL A 45 -16.45 -5.82 20.34
CA VAL A 45 -14.99 -5.78 20.51
C VAL A 45 -14.44 -4.55 19.79
N GLY A 46 -13.35 -3.97 20.30
CA GLY A 46 -12.59 -2.97 19.55
C GLY A 46 -11.79 -3.60 18.42
N ILE A 47 -11.49 -2.81 17.38
CA ILE A 47 -10.55 -3.17 16.32
C ILE A 47 -9.56 -2.02 16.12
N ASP A 48 -8.40 -2.32 15.56
CA ASP A 48 -7.38 -1.35 15.14
C ASP A 48 -7.92 -0.42 14.03
N CYS A 49 -7.99 -0.91 12.79
CA CYS A 49 -8.54 -0.20 11.65
C CYS A 49 -9.13 -1.20 10.64
N PRO A 50 -10.09 -0.77 9.80
CA PRO A 50 -10.48 -1.54 8.63
C PRO A 50 -9.26 -1.74 7.72
N ALA A 51 -9.05 -2.97 7.26
CA ALA A 51 -7.98 -3.25 6.30
C ALA A 51 -8.39 -2.75 4.90
N GLY A 52 -7.44 -2.13 4.20
CA GLY A 52 -7.52 -1.78 2.77
C GLY A 52 -6.45 -2.53 1.98
N PRO A 53 -6.44 -2.40 0.64
CA PRO A 53 -5.28 -2.80 -0.16
C PRO A 53 -4.04 -2.05 0.32
N SER A 54 -2.88 -2.67 0.18
CA SER A 54 -1.62 -2.06 0.59
C SER A 54 -1.14 -1.06 -0.46
N GLU A 55 -0.55 0.05 -0.02
CA GLU A 55 -0.20 1.17 -0.92
C GLU A 55 1.23 1.69 -0.70
N ILE A 56 1.90 2.05 -1.79
CA ILE A 56 3.14 2.85 -1.78
C ILE A 56 3.02 4.06 -2.73
N LEU A 57 3.49 5.21 -2.26
CA LEU A 57 3.69 6.40 -3.06
C LEU A 57 5.14 6.88 -2.91
N VAL A 58 5.86 6.93 -4.03
CA VAL A 58 7.22 7.46 -4.09
C VAL A 58 7.16 8.88 -4.66
N LEU A 59 7.49 9.88 -3.84
CA LEU A 59 7.67 11.28 -4.25
C LEU A 59 9.15 11.52 -4.59
N ALA A 60 9.46 11.71 -5.86
CA ALA A 60 10.85 11.79 -6.33
C ALA A 60 11.14 13.03 -7.19
N ASP A 61 12.31 13.62 -7.01
CA ASP A 61 12.84 14.67 -7.90
C ASP A 61 13.91 14.10 -8.84
N ASN A 62 14.45 14.95 -9.71
CA ASN A 62 15.48 14.56 -10.69
C ASN A 62 16.81 14.04 -10.10
N SER A 63 17.00 14.08 -8.78
CA SER A 63 18.17 13.51 -8.11
C SER A 63 17.97 12.08 -7.64
N ALA A 64 16.74 11.57 -7.70
CA ALA A 64 16.44 10.17 -7.36
C ALA A 64 17.14 9.21 -8.33
N ASN A 65 17.51 8.03 -7.83
CA ASN A 65 17.99 6.94 -8.67
C ASN A 65 16.78 6.19 -9.25
N PRO A 66 16.59 6.17 -10.60
CA PRO A 66 15.46 5.50 -11.22
C PRO A 66 15.36 4.01 -10.86
N ALA A 67 16.51 3.35 -10.64
CA ALA A 67 16.54 1.94 -10.27
C ALA A 67 16.03 1.69 -8.85
N TYR A 68 16.21 2.63 -7.93
CA TYR A 68 15.66 2.48 -6.57
C TYR A 68 14.15 2.67 -6.61
N VAL A 69 13.69 3.77 -7.21
CA VAL A 69 12.26 4.05 -7.41
C VAL A 69 11.54 2.86 -8.07
N ALA A 70 12.07 2.31 -9.16
CA ALA A 70 11.45 1.18 -9.85
C ALA A 70 11.39 -0.08 -8.97
N ASN A 71 12.44 -0.38 -8.19
CA ASN A 71 12.44 -1.54 -7.30
C ASN A 71 11.45 -1.38 -6.16
N ASP A 72 11.32 -0.18 -5.58
CA ASP A 72 10.40 0.05 -4.47
C ASP A 72 8.93 -0.06 -4.94
N LEU A 73 8.60 0.48 -6.12
CA LEU A 73 7.29 0.26 -6.76
C LEU A 73 7.01 -1.23 -7.04
N LEU A 74 8.00 -1.98 -7.56
CA LEU A 74 7.85 -3.41 -7.83
C LEU A 74 7.70 -4.22 -6.54
N SER A 75 8.37 -3.82 -5.45
CA SER A 75 8.28 -4.47 -4.14
C SER A 75 6.86 -4.42 -3.57
N GLN A 76 6.15 -3.32 -3.82
CA GLN A 76 4.75 -3.21 -3.43
C GLN A 76 3.84 -3.99 -4.38
N ALA A 77 4.06 -3.88 -5.69
CA ALA A 77 3.25 -4.56 -6.69
C ALA A 77 3.30 -6.11 -6.58
N GLU A 78 4.34 -6.69 -5.98
CA GLU A 78 4.39 -8.15 -5.78
C GLU A 78 3.47 -8.65 -4.67
N HIS A 79 3.02 -7.78 -3.76
CA HIS A 79 2.30 -8.18 -2.55
C HIS A 79 0.93 -8.80 -2.87
N ASP A 80 0.11 -8.11 -3.66
CA ASP A 80 -1.25 -8.51 -4.06
C ASP A 80 -1.66 -7.86 -5.40
N GLU A 81 -2.59 -8.47 -6.15
CA GLU A 81 -3.13 -7.92 -7.41
C GLU A 81 -3.86 -6.57 -7.19
N GLU A 82 -4.32 -6.33 -5.96
CA GLU A 82 -4.98 -5.08 -5.56
C GLU A 82 -4.03 -4.04 -4.95
N SER A 83 -2.72 -4.30 -4.94
CA SER A 83 -1.73 -3.34 -4.40
C SER A 83 -1.63 -2.09 -5.27
N CYS A 84 -1.45 -0.93 -4.65
CA CYS A 84 -1.28 0.35 -5.32
C CYS A 84 0.19 0.79 -5.32
N SER A 85 0.72 1.25 -6.46
CA SER A 85 2.12 1.66 -6.60
C SER A 85 2.24 2.91 -7.47
N ILE A 86 2.51 4.05 -6.85
CA ILE A 86 2.47 5.35 -7.51
C ILE A 86 3.83 6.04 -7.41
N LEU A 87 4.35 6.52 -8.54
CA LEU A 87 5.41 7.52 -8.59
C LEU A 87 4.80 8.90 -8.80
N VAL A 88 5.14 9.85 -7.95
CA VAL A 88 4.88 11.28 -8.17
C VAL A 88 6.21 11.96 -8.42
N THR A 89 6.35 12.65 -9.56
CA THR A 89 7.59 13.35 -9.89
C THR A 89 7.34 14.63 -10.70
N THR A 90 8.31 15.53 -10.65
CA THR A 90 8.37 16.74 -11.50
C THR A 90 9.39 16.58 -12.63
N SER A 91 9.97 15.38 -12.79
CA SER A 91 11.05 15.11 -13.72
C SER A 91 10.62 14.10 -14.78
N GLU A 92 10.34 14.58 -15.99
CA GLU A 92 9.92 13.76 -17.13
C GLU A 92 10.95 12.67 -17.44
N LYS A 93 12.24 13.04 -17.43
CA LYS A 93 13.34 12.09 -17.59
C LYS A 93 13.30 10.96 -16.55
N LEU A 94 12.98 11.26 -15.29
CA LEU A 94 12.91 10.24 -14.25
C LEU A 94 11.72 9.31 -14.50
N ALA A 95 10.57 9.87 -14.85
CA ALA A 95 9.37 9.11 -15.18
C ALA A 95 9.61 8.11 -16.32
N GLU A 96 10.26 8.55 -17.40
CA GLU A 96 10.64 7.70 -18.53
C GLU A 96 11.59 6.59 -18.10
N GLU A 97 12.69 6.93 -17.41
CA GLU A 97 13.69 5.95 -16.96
C GLU A 97 13.09 4.91 -16.00
N VAL A 98 12.20 5.32 -15.10
CA VAL A 98 11.49 4.39 -14.20
C VAL A 98 10.55 3.48 -14.99
N CYS A 99 9.77 4.02 -15.94
CA CYS A 99 8.85 3.23 -16.76
C CYS A 99 9.58 2.14 -17.57
N GLU A 100 10.73 2.49 -18.16
CA GLU A 100 11.59 1.53 -18.87
C GLU A 100 12.08 0.41 -17.95
N LEU A 101 12.54 0.77 -16.74
CA LEU A 101 13.03 -0.19 -15.75
C LEU A 101 11.93 -1.11 -15.24
N LEU A 102 10.73 -0.59 -14.94
CA LEU A 102 9.57 -1.39 -14.54
C LEU A 102 9.26 -2.45 -15.61
N THR A 103 9.18 -2.02 -16.88
CA THR A 103 8.88 -2.90 -18.03
C THR A 103 9.95 -3.98 -18.24
N LYS A 104 11.21 -3.65 -17.95
CA LYS A 104 12.34 -4.56 -18.10
C LYS A 104 12.43 -5.56 -16.95
N GLU A 105 12.42 -5.08 -15.71
CA GLU A 105 12.75 -5.88 -14.52
C GLU A 105 11.59 -6.81 -14.11
N ILE A 106 10.33 -6.41 -14.31
CA ILE A 106 9.16 -7.23 -13.95
C ILE A 106 9.19 -8.65 -14.54
N LYS A 107 9.81 -8.80 -15.71
CA LYS A 107 9.95 -10.08 -16.44
C LYS A 107 10.76 -11.13 -15.67
N ARG A 108 11.57 -10.70 -14.70
CA ARG A 108 12.49 -11.57 -13.94
C ARG A 108 11.85 -12.17 -12.69
N PHE A 109 10.73 -11.62 -12.22
CA PHE A 109 10.10 -12.04 -10.97
C PHE A 109 9.19 -13.25 -11.17
N SER A 110 9.22 -14.19 -10.21
CA SER A 110 8.33 -15.37 -10.20
C SER A 110 6.85 -14.98 -10.06
N ARG A 111 6.57 -13.88 -9.35
CA ARG A 111 5.23 -13.31 -9.14
C ARG A 111 4.79 -12.31 -10.21
N ARG A 112 5.46 -12.26 -11.37
CA ARG A 112 5.21 -11.27 -12.45
C ARG A 112 3.74 -11.06 -12.80
N LYS A 113 2.90 -12.11 -12.81
CA LYS A 113 1.48 -11.98 -13.20
C LYS A 113 0.68 -11.16 -12.19
N ILE A 114 1.03 -11.26 -10.90
CA ILE A 114 0.40 -10.47 -9.83
C ILE A 114 0.84 -9.02 -9.98
N MET A 115 2.13 -8.79 -10.16
CA MET A 115 2.72 -7.47 -10.34
C MET A 115 2.17 -6.75 -11.58
N GLU A 116 2.07 -7.45 -12.71
CA GLU A 116 1.55 -6.89 -13.97
C GLU A 116 0.10 -6.43 -13.78
N LYS A 117 -0.75 -7.21 -13.08
CA LYS A 117 -2.14 -6.82 -12.78
C LYS A 117 -2.24 -5.65 -11.80
N SER A 118 -1.44 -5.65 -10.74
CA SER A 118 -1.39 -4.55 -9.77
C SER A 118 -1.00 -3.25 -10.46
N LEU A 119 0.06 -3.26 -11.28
CA LEU A 119 0.49 -2.09 -12.02
C LEU A 119 -0.50 -1.66 -13.11
N GLU A 120 -1.17 -2.60 -13.78
CA GLU A 120 -2.20 -2.28 -14.78
C GLU A 120 -3.42 -1.59 -14.14
N LYS A 121 -3.81 -2.01 -12.93
CA LYS A 121 -5.03 -1.54 -12.27
C LYS A 121 -4.79 -0.28 -11.41
N TYR A 122 -3.67 -0.24 -10.70
CA TYR A 122 -3.37 0.76 -9.67
C TYR A 122 -1.92 1.29 -9.74
N GLY A 123 -1.17 0.95 -10.79
CA GLY A 123 0.13 1.55 -11.06
C GLY A 123 -0.03 2.89 -11.77
N ALA A 124 0.69 3.91 -11.31
CA ALA A 124 0.69 5.22 -11.98
C ALA A 124 2.02 5.96 -11.84
N ILE A 125 2.37 6.71 -12.88
CA ILE A 125 3.40 7.76 -12.80
C ILE A 125 2.70 9.09 -13.03
N LEU A 126 2.70 9.94 -12.01
CA LEU A 126 2.03 11.24 -12.00
C LEU A 126 3.10 12.34 -12.14
N MET A 127 2.97 13.10 -13.22
CA MET A 127 3.81 14.26 -13.51
C MET A 127 3.12 15.52 -13.00
N LEU A 128 3.78 16.24 -12.10
CA LEU A 128 3.29 17.50 -11.54
C LEU A 128 4.25 18.65 -11.84
N GLU A 129 3.76 19.88 -11.79
CA GLU A 129 4.52 21.04 -12.24
C GLU A 129 5.70 21.35 -11.31
N ASN A 130 5.51 21.14 -10.01
CA ASN A 130 6.48 21.47 -8.99
C ASN A 130 6.28 20.64 -7.70
N LEU A 131 7.27 20.71 -6.81
CA LEU A 131 7.27 19.92 -5.57
C LEU A 131 6.16 20.33 -4.58
N ASP A 132 5.72 21.59 -4.57
CA ASP A 132 4.64 22.00 -3.66
C ASP A 132 3.29 21.40 -4.11
N GLU A 133 3.01 21.40 -5.41
CA GLU A 133 1.85 20.68 -5.96
C GLU A 133 1.93 19.18 -5.67
N ALA A 134 3.12 18.59 -5.82
CA ALA A 134 3.33 17.19 -5.49
C ALA A 134 3.07 16.87 -4.03
N VAL A 135 3.54 17.72 -3.11
CA VAL A 135 3.23 17.56 -1.68
C VAL A 135 1.73 17.68 -1.41
N ASN A 136 1.04 18.62 -2.05
CA ASN A 136 -0.41 18.74 -1.91
C ASN A 136 -1.13 17.47 -2.38
N PHE A 137 -0.74 16.93 -3.53
CA PHE A 137 -1.29 15.67 -4.02
C PHE A 137 -1.02 14.53 -3.04
N VAL A 138 0.21 14.39 -2.52
CA VAL A 138 0.54 13.35 -1.53
C VAL A 138 -0.32 13.49 -0.27
N ASN A 139 -0.53 14.70 0.22
CA ASN A 139 -1.36 14.96 1.39
C ASN A 139 -2.83 14.60 1.15
N ASP A 140 -3.37 14.93 -0.03
CA ASP A 140 -4.74 14.59 -0.40
C ASP A 140 -4.92 13.09 -0.64
N PHE A 141 -3.90 12.43 -1.21
CA PHE A 141 -3.88 11.00 -1.46
C PHE A 141 -3.76 10.19 -0.15
N ALA A 142 -3.02 10.70 0.84
CA ALA A 142 -2.82 10.09 2.16
C ALA A 142 -2.34 8.62 2.10
N PRO A 143 -1.17 8.35 1.48
CA PRO A 143 -0.71 6.99 1.25
C PRO A 143 -0.37 6.27 2.57
N GLU A 144 -0.53 4.94 2.58
CA GLU A 144 -0.06 4.09 3.68
C GLU A 144 1.46 4.20 3.86
N HIS A 145 2.21 4.07 2.77
CA HIS A 145 3.66 4.26 2.73
C HIS A 145 4.04 5.41 1.82
N LEU A 146 4.76 6.39 2.36
CA LEU A 146 5.34 7.52 1.62
C LEU A 146 6.86 7.42 1.63
N GLU A 147 7.46 7.41 0.45
CA GLU A 147 8.90 7.53 0.27
C GLU A 147 9.24 8.86 -0.39
N ILE A 148 10.13 9.64 0.22
CA ILE A 148 10.57 10.93 -0.31
C ILE A 148 12.00 10.82 -0.82
N MET A 149 12.14 10.62 -2.12
CA MET A 149 13.42 10.50 -2.83
C MET A 149 13.76 11.81 -3.53
N THR A 150 13.99 12.85 -2.72
CA THR A 150 14.40 14.17 -3.22
C THR A 150 15.78 14.55 -2.69
N ARG A 151 16.40 15.58 -3.26
CA ARG A 151 17.71 16.07 -2.78
C ARG A 151 17.65 16.58 -1.33
N GLY A 152 16.50 17.10 -0.93
CA GLY A 152 16.28 17.75 0.37
C GLY A 152 15.01 17.27 1.05
N PRO A 153 14.92 15.99 1.46
CA PRO A 153 13.66 15.38 1.89
C PRO A 153 13.07 16.06 3.13
N LYS A 154 13.91 16.57 4.03
CA LYS A 154 13.47 17.33 5.22
C LYS A 154 12.74 18.63 4.89
N GLY A 155 13.02 19.25 3.74
CA GLY A 155 12.34 20.47 3.31
C GLY A 155 10.98 20.21 2.66
N VAL A 156 10.73 18.95 2.27
CA VAL A 156 9.49 18.48 1.65
C VAL A 156 8.49 18.01 2.70
N LEU A 157 8.98 17.48 3.84
CA LEU A 157 8.16 17.21 5.03
C LEU A 157 7.64 18.54 5.60
N LYS A 158 6.39 18.88 5.30
CA LYS A 158 5.69 20.07 5.81
C LYS A 158 4.46 19.67 6.60
#